data_AF-A0A817SJ33-F1
#
_entry.id   AF-A0A817SJ33-F1
#
_cell.length_a   1.000
_cell.length_b   1.000
_cell.length_c   1.000
_cell.angle_alpha   90.00
_cell.angle_beta   90.00
_cell.angle_gamma   90.00
#
_symmetry.space_group_name_H-M   'P 1'
#
loop_
_entity.id
_entity.type
_entity.pdbx_description
1 polymer ?
#
loop_
_entity_poly.entity_id
_entity_poly.type
_entity_poly.pdbx_seq_one_letter_code
_entity_poly.pdbx_strand_id
1 'polypeptide(L)'
;MNNCWRTFISPSVSMTFRQAAISYLCSLIARAKYITTRSVLTITQLMVDWLHSYVGTTEKSSGNANPNRHLPFYAICQAVLYIFIYRHHEIARLHDGIEIVSKWRLNHIIASDLNPLK
;
A
#
# COMPACT_ATOMS: atom_id res chain seq x y z
N MET A 1 0.64 -7.37 13.25
CA MET A 1 0.79 -6.41 12.14
C MET A 1 2.24 -5.98 11.94
N ASN A 2 2.93 -5.51 12.99
CA ASN A 2 4.33 -5.06 12.89
C ASN A 2 5.31 -6.09 12.31
N ASN A 3 5.16 -7.38 12.66
CA ASN A 3 6.05 -8.42 12.10
C ASN A 3 5.87 -8.57 10.58
N CYS A 4 4.64 -8.63 10.07
CA CYS A 4 4.37 -8.74 8.63
C CYS A 4 4.90 -7.52 7.86
N TRP A 5 4.72 -6.31 8.40
CA TRP A 5 5.28 -5.10 7.81
C TRP A 5 6.81 -5.14 7.76
N ARG A 6 7.48 -5.52 8.85
CA ARG A 6 8.94 -5.66 8.89
C ARG A 6 9.44 -6.71 7.91
N THR A 7 8.76 -7.86 7.80
CA THR A 7 9.08 -8.89 6.81
C THR A 7 8.97 -8.34 5.39
N PHE A 8 7.93 -7.56 5.08
CA PHE A 8 7.75 -6.97 3.76
C PHE A 8 8.81 -5.92 3.40
N ILE A 9 9.22 -5.08 4.35
CA ILE A 9 10.21 -4.01 4.09
C ILE A 9 11.63 -4.56 3.98
N SER A 10 11.92 -5.69 4.63
CA SER A 10 13.27 -6.25 4.65
C SER A 10 13.69 -6.79 3.27
N PRO A 11 14.78 -6.26 2.67
CA PRO A 11 15.27 -6.74 1.38
C PRO A 11 16.00 -8.09 1.48
N SER A 12 16.37 -8.55 2.69
CA SER A 12 17.00 -9.85 2.90
C SER A 12 16.03 -11.03 2.80
N VAL A 13 14.73 -10.75 2.80
CA VAL A 13 13.68 -11.77 2.67
C VAL A 13 13.30 -11.93 1.20
N SER A 14 13.09 -13.19 0.77
CA SER A 14 12.65 -13.46 -0.61
C SER A 14 11.32 -12.76 -0.94
N MET A 15 11.13 -12.40 -2.21
CA MET A 15 9.92 -11.71 -2.65
C MET A 15 8.64 -12.49 -2.33
N THR A 16 8.67 -13.82 -2.43
CA THR A 16 7.52 -14.69 -2.12
C THR A 16 7.05 -14.53 -0.68
N PHE A 17 7.96 -14.53 0.30
CA PHE A 17 7.60 -14.32 1.70
C PHE A 17 7.14 -12.89 1.97
N ARG A 18 7.74 -11.90 1.28
CA ARG A 18 7.32 -10.50 1.37
C ARG A 18 5.88 -10.32 0.87
N GLN A 19 5.54 -10.91 -0.28
CA GLN A 19 4.18 -10.92 -0.84
C GLN A 19 3.20 -11.60 0.11
N ALA A 20 3.52 -12.80 0.61
CA ALA A 20 2.68 -13.49 1.58
C ALA A 20 2.42 -12.64 2.84
N ALA A 21 3.44 -11.97 3.36
CA ALA A 21 3.34 -11.12 4.53
C ALA A 21 2.41 -9.91 4.29
N ILE A 22 2.55 -9.22 3.15
CA ILE A 22 1.69 -8.07 2.84
C ILE A 22 0.26 -8.48 2.50
N SER A 23 0.07 -9.58 1.77
CA SER A 23 -1.26 -10.12 1.46
C SER A 23 -2.01 -10.53 2.73
N TYR A 24 -1.32 -11.17 3.68
CA TYR A 24 -1.90 -11.50 4.99
C TYR A 24 -2.26 -10.24 5.78
N LEU A 25 -1.36 -9.26 5.85
CA LEU A 25 -1.58 -8.01 6.56
C LEU A 25 -2.78 -7.25 6.00
N CYS A 26 -2.83 -7.09 4.68
CA CYS A 26 -3.91 -6.44 3.95
C CYS A 26 -5.26 -7.14 4.19
N SER A 27 -5.28 -8.47 4.05
CA SER A 27 -6.43 -9.31 4.31
C SER A 27 -6.99 -9.17 5.72
N LEU A 28 -6.10 -9.08 6.71
CA LEU A 28 -6.45 -8.91 8.11
C LEU A 28 -7.06 -7.52 8.35
N ILE A 29 -6.41 -6.45 7.88
CA ILE A 29 -6.88 -5.06 8.01
C ILE A 29 -8.26 -4.89 7.35
N ALA A 30 -8.43 -5.44 6.16
CA ALA A 30 -9.66 -5.33 5.39
C ALA A 30 -10.86 -6.04 6.05
N ARG A 31 -10.65 -7.13 6.79
CA ARG A 31 -11.75 -8.01 7.26
C ARG A 31 -11.96 -8.02 8.77
N ALA A 32 -10.97 -7.64 9.56
CA ALA A 32 -11.07 -7.67 11.02
C ALA A 32 -12.01 -6.56 11.53
N LYS A 33 -13.18 -6.97 12.03
CA LYS A 33 -14.22 -6.09 12.59
C LYS A 33 -13.79 -5.35 13.87
N TYR A 34 -12.83 -5.91 14.61
CA TYR A 34 -12.32 -5.30 15.84
C TYR A 34 -11.34 -4.14 15.57
N ILE A 35 -10.90 -3.95 14.33
CA ILE A 35 -10.03 -2.84 13.95
C ILE A 35 -10.91 -1.63 13.61
N THR A 36 -10.68 -0.52 14.30
CA THR A 36 -11.39 0.73 14.03
C THR A 36 -11.07 1.27 12.64
N THR A 37 -12.03 1.95 12.01
CA THR A 37 -11.83 2.64 10.72
C THR A 37 -10.64 3.60 10.76
N ARG A 38 -10.41 4.27 11.89
CA ARG A 38 -9.28 5.18 12.06
C ARG A 38 -7.94 4.45 12.03
N SER A 39 -7.85 3.29 12.70
CA SER A 39 -6.65 2.45 12.62
C SER A 39 -6.41 1.93 11.20
N VAL A 40 -7.47 1.54 10.47
CA VAL A 40 -7.36 1.16 9.05
C VAL A 40 -6.75 2.30 8.23
N LEU A 41 -7.26 3.53 8.38
CA LEU A 41 -6.75 4.70 7.69
C LEU A 41 -5.29 4.98 8.04
N THR A 42 -4.90 4.93 9.31
CA THR A 42 -3.51 5.13 9.75
C THR A 42 -2.56 4.08 9.15
N ILE A 43 -2.95 2.80 9.15
CA ILE A 43 -2.10 1.74 8.59
C ILE A 43 -2.01 1.87 7.07
N THR A 44 -3.11 2.24 6.41
CA THR A 44 -3.12 2.45 4.96
C THR A 44 -2.29 3.67 4.57
N GLN A 45 -2.32 4.73 5.38
CA GLN A 45 -1.44 5.91 5.20
C GLN A 45 0.04 5.50 5.21
N LEU A 46 0.46 4.64 6.14
CA LEU A 46 1.84 4.14 6.19
C LEU A 46 2.23 3.41 4.88
N MET A 47 1.31 2.64 4.30
CA MET A 47 1.53 1.98 3.02
C MET A 47 1.63 2.98 1.86
N VAL A 48 0.78 4.00 1.85
CA VAL A 48 0.78 5.09 0.85
C VAL A 48 2.06 5.93 0.94
N ASP A 49 2.52 6.27 2.14
CA ASP A 49 3.77 7.01 2.34
C ASP A 49 4.97 6.22 1.80
N TRP A 50 4.96 4.90 1.99
CA TRP A 50 5.95 4.02 1.40
C TRP A 50 5.91 4.02 -0.14
N LEU A 51 4.71 4.04 -0.75
CA LEU A 51 4.56 4.15 -2.21
C LEU A 51 5.13 5.46 -2.74
N HIS A 52 4.83 6.59 -2.10
CA HIS A 52 5.38 7.90 -2.50
C HIS A 52 6.90 7.94 -2.42
N SER A 53 7.48 7.37 -1.35
CA SER A 53 8.93 7.23 -1.22
C SER A 53 9.53 6.34 -2.32
N TYR A 54 8.83 5.25 -2.68
CA TYR A 54 9.27 4.36 -3.75
C TYR A 54 9.26 5.04 -5.12
N VAL A 55 8.20 5.80 -5.44
CA VAL A 55 8.12 6.58 -6.70
C VAL A 55 9.24 7.61 -6.75
N GLY A 56 9.43 8.41 -5.70
CA GLY A 56 10.46 9.45 -5.67
C GLY A 56 11.92 8.94 -5.72
N THR A 57 12.16 7.67 -5.39
CA THR A 57 13.50 7.03 -5.54
C THR A 57 13.69 6.38 -6.90
N THR A 58 12.62 5.90 -7.54
CA THR A 58 12.67 5.28 -8.87
C THR A 58 12.75 6.32 -9.98
N GLU A 59 12.05 7.45 -9.89
CA GLU A 59 12.14 8.56 -10.84
C GLU A 59 13.58 9.13 -10.96
N LYS A 60 14.36 9.06 -9.88
CA LYS A 60 15.77 9.50 -9.85
C LYS A 60 16.74 8.46 -10.41
N SER A 61 16.30 7.21 -10.53
CA SER A 61 17.13 6.08 -10.95
C SER A 61 16.86 5.75 -12.41
N SER A 62 17.57 6.39 -13.33
CA SER A 62 17.49 6.17 -14.77
C SER A 62 18.02 4.79 -15.18
N GLY A 63 17.27 3.72 -14.91
CA GLY A 63 17.69 2.35 -15.23
C GLY A 63 16.61 1.30 -14.99
N ASN A 64 15.74 1.10 -15.99
CA ASN A 64 14.66 0.11 -16.01
C ASN A 64 15.14 -1.26 -16.55
N ALA A 65 16.14 -1.87 -15.90
CA ALA A 65 16.68 -3.14 -16.40
C ALA A 65 15.94 -4.40 -15.90
N ASN A 66 15.17 -4.34 -14.80
CA ASN A 66 14.49 -5.53 -14.26
C ASN A 66 13.07 -5.24 -13.73
N PRO A 67 12.00 -5.70 -14.41
CA PRO A 67 10.62 -5.49 -13.97
C PRO A 67 10.33 -6.14 -12.61
N ASN A 68 11.04 -7.22 -12.24
CA ASN A 68 10.88 -7.87 -10.93
C ASN A 68 11.31 -6.98 -9.75
N ARG A 69 12.12 -5.94 -10.01
CA ARG A 69 12.54 -4.96 -8.98
C ARG A 69 11.35 -4.19 -8.41
N HIS A 70 10.28 -4.02 -9.19
CA HIS A 70 9.10 -3.23 -8.83
C HIS A 70 7.96 -4.07 -8.22
N LEU A 71 8.13 -5.38 -8.09
CA LEU A 71 7.14 -6.25 -7.43
C LEU A 71 6.70 -5.77 -6.04
N PRO A 72 7.58 -5.23 -5.17
CA PRO A 72 7.15 -4.68 -3.88
C PRO A 72 6.19 -3.50 -4.03
N PHE A 73 6.42 -2.64 -5.03
CA PHE A 73 5.54 -1.52 -5.34
C PHE A 73 4.14 -2.01 -5.72
N TYR A 74 4.06 -2.92 -6.70
CA TYR A 74 2.78 -3.47 -7.14
C TYR A 74 2.02 -4.20 -6.02
N ALA A 75 2.73 -4.95 -5.17
CA ALA A 75 2.12 -5.65 -4.05
C ALA A 75 1.49 -4.68 -3.02
N ILE A 76 2.12 -3.53 -2.77
CA ILE A 76 1.57 -2.51 -1.86
C ILE A 76 0.42 -1.74 -2.52
N CYS A 77 0.52 -1.40 -3.80
CA CYS A 77 -0.60 -0.81 -4.55
C CYS A 77 -1.85 -1.70 -4.45
N GLN A 78 -1.70 -3.00 -4.70
CA GLN A 78 -2.79 -3.97 -4.56
C GLN A 78 -3.34 -4.01 -3.13
N ALA A 79 -2.46 -3.99 -2.12
CA ALA A 79 -2.88 -4.00 -0.72
C ALA A 79 -3.71 -2.76 -0.33
N VAL A 80 -3.27 -1.56 -0.74
CA VAL A 80 -3.97 -0.30 -0.48
C VAL A 80 -5.35 -0.29 -1.14
N LEU A 81 -5.42 -0.67 -2.43
CA LEU A 81 -6.69 -0.72 -3.16
C LEU A 81 -7.65 -1.76 -2.59
N TYR A 82 -7.15 -2.92 -2.20
CA TYR A 82 -7.96 -3.97 -1.58
C TYR A 82 -8.56 -3.52 -0.23
N ILE A 83 -7.75 -2.90 0.63
CA ILE A 83 -8.25 -2.35 1.91
C ILE A 83 -9.31 -1.28 1.65
N PHE A 84 -9.06 -0.37 0.70
CA PHE A 84 -10.00 0.68 0.35
C PHE A 84 -11.34 0.10 -0.11
N ILE A 85 -11.34 -0.83 -1.07
CA ILE A 85 -12.57 -1.46 -1.57
C ILE A 85 -13.36 -2.14 -0.45
N TYR A 86 -12.70 -2.83 0.47
CA TYR A 86 -13.39 -3.52 1.57
C TYR A 86 -13.95 -2.57 2.65
N ARG A 87 -13.28 -1.45 2.92
CA ARG A 87 -13.64 -0.55 4.04
C ARG A 87 -14.24 0.79 3.57
N HIS A 88 -14.46 0.99 2.26
CA HIS A 88 -14.92 2.27 1.72
C HIS A 88 -16.23 2.77 2.33
N HIS A 89 -17.21 1.90 2.62
CA HIS A 89 -18.46 2.30 3.28
C HIS A 89 -18.23 2.83 4.69
N GLU A 90 -17.32 2.24 5.46
CA GLU A 90 -16.99 2.69 6.80
C GLU A 90 -16.21 4.01 6.77
N ILE A 91 -15.32 4.15 5.79
CA ILE A 91 -14.55 5.38 5.57
C ILE A 91 -15.49 6.52 5.17
N ALA A 92 -16.45 6.28 4.28
CA ALA A 92 -17.40 7.29 3.83
C ALA A 92 -18.37 7.77 4.94
N ARG A 93 -18.58 6.96 5.98
CA ARG A 93 -19.37 7.34 7.16
C ARG A 93 -18.58 8.19 8.17
N LEU A 94 -17.26 8.22 8.06
CA LEU A 94 -16.42 9.06 8.89
C LEU A 94 -16.44 10.49 8.34
N HIS A 95 -16.70 11.47 9.20
CA HIS A 95 -16.84 12.89 8.81
C HIS A 95 -15.64 13.44 8.01
N ASP A 96 -14.42 13.00 8.32
CA ASP A 96 -13.16 13.39 7.68
C ASP A 96 -12.58 12.27 6.79
N GLY A 97 -13.30 11.16 6.58
CA GLY A 97 -12.77 9.98 5.90
C GLY A 97 -12.38 10.23 4.44
N ILE A 98 -13.22 10.97 3.70
CA ILE A 98 -12.94 11.34 2.30
C ILE A 98 -11.77 12.34 2.22
N GLU A 99 -11.67 13.26 3.17
CA GLU A 99 -10.55 14.22 3.24
C GLU A 99 -9.22 13.48 3.47
N ILE A 100 -9.21 12.49 4.38
CA ILE A 100 -8.04 11.65 4.64
C ILE A 100 -7.63 10.88 3.39
N VAL A 101 -8.57 10.23 2.70
CA VAL A 101 -8.27 9.48 1.47
C VAL A 101 -7.78 10.40 0.35
N SER A 102 -8.32 11.62 0.23
CA SER A 102 -7.86 12.60 -0.76
C SER A 102 -6.38 12.97 -0.53
N LYS A 103 -5.95 13.08 0.73
CA LYS A 103 -4.55 13.35 1.11
C LYS A 103 -3.58 12.22 0.72
N TRP A 104 -4.07 11.02 0.40
CA TRP A 104 -3.22 9.94 -0.12
C TRP A 104 -2.64 10.24 -1.50
N ARG A 105 -3.22 11.20 -2.25
CA ARG A 105 -2.76 11.61 -3.58
C ARG A 105 -2.50 10.43 -4.52
N LEU A 106 -3.41 9.43 -4.50
CA LEU A 106 -3.29 8.20 -5.28
C LEU A 106 -3.11 8.45 -6.79
N ASN A 107 -3.68 9.54 -7.31
CA ASN A 107 -3.51 9.96 -8.70
C ASN A 107 -2.02 10.11 -9.09
N HIS A 108 -1.18 10.60 -8.18
CA HIS A 108 0.26 10.74 -8.43
C HIS A 108 0.95 9.37 -8.55
N ILE A 109 0.56 8.41 -7.71
CA ILE A 109 1.10 7.04 -7.76
C ILE A 109 0.66 6.34 -9.05
N ILE A 110 -0.62 6.52 -9.44
CA ILE A 110 -1.18 5.91 -10.65
C ILE A 110 -0.53 6.47 -11.92
N ALA A 111 -0.28 7.79 -11.95
CA ALA A 111 0.33 8.48 -13.08
C ALA A 111 1.86 8.30 -13.18
N SER A 112 2.51 7.65 -12.21
CA SER A 112 3.94 7.39 -12.25
C SER A 112 4.33 6.46 -13.40
N ASP A 113 5.60 6.49 -13.82
CA ASP A 113 6.14 5.63 -14.89
C ASP A 113 5.94 4.13 -14.62
N LEU A 114 5.84 3.75 -13.34
CA LEU A 114 5.60 2.38 -12.91
C LEU A 114 4.17 1.91 -13.19
N ASN A 115 3.22 2.84 -13.30
CA ASN A 115 1.78 2.65 -13.52
C ASN A 115 1.22 1.31 -12.98
N PRO A 116 0.68 1.28 -11.75
CA PRO A 116 0.20 0.06 -11.12
C PRO A 116 -1.05 -0.57 -11.75
N LEU A 117 -1.66 0.07 -12.76
CA LEU A 117 -2.88 -0.40 -13.43
C LEU A 117 -2.62 -1.07 -14.79
N LYS A 118 -1.35 -1.19 -15.19
CA LYS A 118 -0.95 -1.90 -16.41
C LYS A 118 -1.10 -3.41 -16.29
#